data_AF-A0A9J6PDI1-F1
#
_entry.id   AF-A0A9J6PDI1-F1
#
_cell.length_a   1.000
_cell.length_b   1.000
_cell.length_c   1.000
_cell.angle_alpha   90.00
_cell.angle_beta   90.00
_cell.angle_gamma   90.00
#
_symmetry.space_group_name_H-M   'P 1'
#
loop_
_entity.id
_entity.type
_entity.pdbx_description
1 polymer ?
#
loop_
_entity_poly.entity_id
_entity_poly.type
_entity_poly.pdbx_seq_one_letter_code
_entity_poly.pdbx_strand_id
1 'polypeptide(L)'
;MQQAEPLLSYPNIVAIGAGWAQLAVAALAVLAAFIAWRELREIRHAREQSLNIARADFLLELDGRWEAPDMREARELFAQINEEIRGEVAAQALHGNDSARQARMCTAWLERLRKLRTSDAKSYNTLMRLCNFFETVGVMVARGYVSERDLDALLRGPILHVGATFRGHIQEREKETGVVAGLYEHALKLSDRISRLNA
;
A
#
# COMPACT_ATOMS: atom_id res chain seq x y z
N MET A 1 19.60 37.66 89.03
CA MET A 1 18.62 37.62 87.92
C MET A 1 19.41 37.68 86.62
N GLN A 2 19.63 36.53 86.00
CA GLN A 2 20.28 36.40 84.69
C GLN A 2 19.25 36.63 83.60
N GLN A 3 19.45 37.65 82.76
CA GLN A 3 18.77 37.76 81.48
C GLN A 3 19.69 37.16 80.42
N ALA A 4 19.25 36.06 79.82
CA ALA A 4 19.90 35.45 78.67
C ALA A 4 19.44 36.18 77.41
N GLU A 5 20.38 36.74 76.65
CA GLU A 5 20.12 37.31 75.32
C GLU A 5 19.81 36.20 74.31
N PRO A 6 18.87 36.42 73.36
CA PRO A 6 18.60 35.46 72.31
C PRO A 6 19.73 35.50 71.26
N LEU A 7 20.42 34.37 71.09
CA LEU A 7 21.31 34.14 69.96
C LEU A 7 20.52 34.30 68.66
N LEU A 8 20.82 35.37 67.93
CA LEU A 8 20.34 35.60 66.58
C LEU A 8 20.74 34.40 65.70
N SER A 9 19.75 33.59 65.36
CA SER A 9 19.85 32.53 64.37
C SER A 9 20.21 33.17 63.02
N TYR A 10 21.47 33.11 62.62
CA TYR A 10 21.89 33.51 61.29
C TYR A 10 21.19 32.58 60.27
N PRO A 11 20.50 33.13 59.25
CA PRO A 11 19.97 32.29 58.18
C PRO A 11 21.15 31.55 57.54
N ASN A 12 21.07 30.21 57.53
CA ASN A 12 22.07 29.32 56.96
C ASN A 12 22.39 29.76 55.52
N ILE A 13 23.53 30.44 55.30
CA ILE A 13 24.01 30.89 53.99
C ILE A 13 24.11 29.69 53.01
N VAL A 14 24.35 28.50 53.56
CA VAL A 14 24.37 27.21 52.85
C VAL A 14 23.01 26.86 52.22
N ALA A 15 21.88 27.20 52.85
CA ALA A 15 20.54 26.92 52.35
C ALA A 15 20.16 27.84 51.16
N ILE A 16 20.66 29.07 51.14
CA ILE A 16 20.46 30.01 50.03
C ILE A 16 21.22 29.53 48.79
N GLY A 17 22.47 29.06 48.95
CA GLY A 17 23.27 28.51 47.85
C GLY A 17 22.69 27.24 47.22
N ALA A 18 22.08 26.37 48.03
CA ALA A 18 21.45 25.13 47.56
C ALA A 18 20.21 25.39 46.66
N GLY A 19 19.40 26.41 46.97
CA GLY A 19 18.24 26.78 46.15
C GLY A 19 18.61 27.28 44.76
N TRP A 20 19.67 28.09 44.65
CA TRP A 20 20.16 28.58 43.35
C TRP A 20 20.76 27.46 42.49
N ALA A 21 21.44 26.48 43.11
CA ALA A 21 21.96 25.32 42.40
C ALA A 21 20.82 24.45 41.81
N GLN A 22 19.73 24.24 42.56
CA GLN A 22 18.56 23.50 42.07
C GLN A 22 17.87 24.21 40.90
N LEU A 23 17.73 25.54 40.98
CA LEU A 23 17.16 26.34 39.89
C LEU A 23 18.05 26.29 38.63
N ALA A 24 19.36 26.35 38.78
CA ALA A 24 20.29 26.22 37.66
C ALA A 24 20.20 24.86 36.96
N VAL A 25 20.12 23.76 37.73
CA VAL A 25 19.95 22.41 37.18
C VAL A 25 18.60 22.26 36.48
N ALA A 26 17.51 22.80 37.05
CA ALA A 26 16.20 22.79 36.41
C ALA A 26 16.21 23.57 35.08
N ALA A 27 16.85 24.75 35.04
CA ALA A 27 16.98 25.54 33.83
C ALA A 27 17.77 24.80 32.73
N LEU A 28 18.86 24.13 33.10
CA LEU A 28 19.65 23.30 32.17
C LEU A 28 18.85 22.10 31.65
N ALA A 29 18.06 21.45 32.51
CA ALA A 29 17.20 20.34 32.10
C ALA A 29 16.14 20.78 31.08
N VAL A 30 15.51 21.94 31.29
CA VAL A 30 14.54 22.52 30.33
C VAL A 30 15.22 22.87 29.01
N LEU A 31 16.40 23.48 29.06
CA LEU A 31 17.17 23.80 27.85
C LEU A 31 17.54 22.54 27.07
N ALA A 32 18.03 21.49 27.75
CA ALA A 32 18.35 20.21 27.14
C ALA A 32 17.11 19.54 26.51
N ALA A 33 15.96 19.57 27.21
CA ALA A 33 14.70 19.06 26.68
C ALA A 33 14.23 19.85 25.44
N PHE A 34 14.42 21.17 25.44
CA PHE A 34 14.08 22.03 24.29
C PHE A 34 14.97 21.72 23.07
N ILE A 35 16.28 21.55 23.27
CA ILE A 35 17.23 21.18 22.21
C ILE A 35 16.86 19.80 21.65
N ALA A 36 16.65 18.80 22.52
CA ALA A 36 16.26 17.45 22.12
C ALA A 36 14.93 17.44 21.34
N TRP A 37 13.96 18.26 21.75
CA TRP A 37 12.69 18.41 21.03
C TRP A 37 12.88 19.02 19.63
N ARG A 38 13.79 20.00 19.48
CA ARG A 38 14.11 20.60 18.19
C ARG A 38 14.77 19.59 17.24
N GLU A 39 15.76 18.84 17.74
CA GLU A 39 16.42 17.78 16.97
C GLU A 39 15.43 16.68 16.56
N LEU A 40 14.52 16.28 17.45
CA LEU A 40 13.45 15.34 17.12
C LEU A 40 12.53 15.84 16.01
N ARG A 41 12.24 17.15 15.95
CA ARG A 41 11.45 17.73 14.86
C ARG A 41 12.20 17.70 13.53
N GLU A 42 13.49 18.06 13.53
CA GLU A 42 14.33 18.01 12.33
C GLU A 42 14.45 16.58 11.80
N ILE A 43 14.66 15.59 12.67
CA ILE A 43 14.68 14.17 12.31
C ILE A 43 13.34 13.71 11.72
N ARG A 44 12.21 14.15 12.27
CA ARG A 44 10.89 13.82 11.71
C ARG A 44 10.70 14.39 10.31
N HIS A 45 11.05 15.65 10.09
CA HIS A 45 10.97 16.26 8.76
C HIS A 45 11.90 15.61 7.75
N ALA A 46 13.15 15.32 8.15
CA ALA A 46 14.10 14.60 7.30
C ALA A 46 13.57 13.20 6.95
N ARG A 47 12.96 12.50 7.91
CA ARG A 47 12.33 11.19 7.68
C ARG A 47 11.15 11.30 6.72
N GLU A 48 10.28 12.28 6.89
CA GLU A 48 9.15 12.53 5.98
C GLU A 48 9.63 12.80 4.56
N GLN A 49 10.67 13.63 4.39
CA GLN A 49 11.28 13.89 3.09
C GLN A 49 11.89 12.62 2.48
N SER A 50 12.65 11.85 3.26
CA SER A 50 13.23 10.59 2.77
C SER A 50 12.17 9.57 2.36
N LEU A 51 11.04 9.54 3.08
CA LEU A 51 9.91 8.66 2.75
C LEU A 51 9.23 9.10 1.47
N ASN A 52 9.08 10.41 1.25
CA ASN A 52 8.49 10.94 0.02
C ASN A 52 9.39 10.70 -1.19
N ILE A 53 10.71 10.82 -1.05
CA ILE A 53 11.68 10.48 -2.10
C ILE A 53 11.60 8.98 -2.40
N ALA A 54 11.68 8.12 -1.39
CA ALA A 54 11.58 6.67 -1.56
C ALA A 54 10.24 6.24 -2.19
N ARG A 55 9.14 6.93 -1.88
CA ARG A 55 7.84 6.74 -2.52
C ARG A 55 7.86 7.12 -3.99
N ALA A 56 8.41 8.28 -4.32
CA ALA A 56 8.52 8.72 -5.70
C ALA A 56 9.38 7.76 -6.52
N ASP A 57 10.54 7.35 -5.99
CA ASP A 57 11.42 6.38 -6.63
C ASP A 57 10.70 5.04 -6.87
N PHE A 58 9.96 4.54 -5.88
CA PHE A 58 9.18 3.32 -6.03
C PHE A 58 8.09 3.46 -7.10
N LEU A 59 7.38 4.60 -7.15
CA LEU A 59 6.35 4.84 -8.16
C LEU A 59 6.96 4.91 -9.58
N LEU A 60 8.13 5.50 -9.72
CA LEU A 60 8.87 5.52 -10.98
C LEU A 60 9.35 4.12 -11.38
N GLU A 61 9.83 3.31 -10.42
CA GLU A 61 10.18 1.92 -10.68
C GLU A 61 8.95 1.10 -11.09
N LEU A 62 7.80 1.35 -10.44
CA LEU A 62 6.54 0.70 -10.77
C LEU A 62 6.10 1.02 -12.20
N ASP A 63 6.16 2.29 -12.58
CA ASP A 63 5.85 2.76 -13.93
C ASP A 63 6.80 2.12 -14.96
N GLY A 64 8.10 2.11 -14.66
CA GLY A 64 9.11 1.45 -15.50
C GLY A 64 8.84 -0.05 -15.68
N ARG A 65 8.43 -0.76 -14.62
CA ARG A 65 8.05 -2.18 -14.68
C ARG A 65 6.74 -2.40 -15.43
N TRP A 66 5.81 -1.45 -15.37
CA TRP A 66 4.55 -1.49 -16.11
C TRP A 66 4.74 -1.30 -17.61
N GLU A 67 5.72 -0.47 -17.98
CA GLU A 67 6.10 -0.20 -19.37
C GLU A 67 7.15 -1.17 -19.94
N ALA A 68 7.63 -2.11 -19.11
CA ALA A 68 8.57 -3.13 -19.53
C ALA A 68 8.01 -4.00 -20.67
N PRO A 69 8.84 -4.49 -21.61
CA PRO A 69 8.37 -5.22 -22.79
C PRO A 69 7.54 -6.48 -22.47
N ASP A 70 7.90 -7.20 -21.43
CA ASP A 70 7.22 -8.42 -20.97
C ASP A 70 5.84 -8.13 -20.35
N MET A 71 5.70 -6.98 -19.70
CA MET A 71 4.42 -6.48 -19.19
C MET A 71 3.54 -5.94 -20.31
N ARG A 72 4.14 -5.25 -21.30
CA ARG A 72 3.45 -4.81 -22.50
C ARG A 72 2.86 -5.99 -23.28
N GLU A 73 3.64 -7.05 -23.48
CA GLU A 73 3.16 -8.32 -24.08
C GLU A 73 1.93 -8.85 -23.32
N ALA A 74 1.98 -8.86 -21.98
CA ALA A 74 0.86 -9.32 -21.15
C ALA A 74 -0.39 -8.43 -21.29
N ARG A 75 -0.22 -7.11 -21.37
CA ARG A 75 -1.32 -6.15 -21.58
C ARG A 75 -1.95 -6.27 -22.96
N GLU A 76 -1.14 -6.41 -24.00
CA GLU A 76 -1.60 -6.60 -25.37
C GLU A 76 -2.39 -7.90 -25.50
N LEU A 77 -1.87 -8.99 -24.96
CA LEU A 77 -2.57 -10.28 -24.94
C LEU A 77 -3.88 -10.19 -24.15
N PHE A 78 -3.87 -9.52 -22.99
CA PHE A 78 -5.09 -9.28 -22.22
C PHE A 78 -6.11 -8.48 -23.01
N ALA A 79 -5.70 -7.38 -23.66
CA ALA A 79 -6.60 -6.53 -24.45
C ALA A 79 -7.20 -7.28 -25.64
N GLN A 80 -6.39 -8.07 -26.34
CA GLN A 80 -6.85 -8.91 -27.45
C GLN A 80 -7.93 -9.90 -26.99
N ILE A 81 -7.65 -10.70 -25.96
CA ILE A 81 -8.61 -11.69 -25.45
C ILE A 81 -9.87 -11.00 -24.90
N ASN A 82 -9.71 -9.84 -24.25
CA ASN A 82 -10.84 -9.09 -23.74
C ASN A 82 -11.78 -8.63 -24.86
N GLU A 83 -11.22 -8.19 -25.99
CA GLU A 83 -12.02 -7.77 -27.14
C GLU A 83 -12.71 -8.97 -27.81
N GLU A 84 -12.03 -10.10 -27.94
CA GLU A 84 -12.64 -11.35 -28.43
C GLU A 84 -13.83 -11.77 -27.56
N ILE A 85 -13.64 -11.84 -26.24
CA ILE A 85 -14.70 -12.19 -25.29
C ILE A 85 -15.85 -11.17 -25.34
N ARG A 86 -15.53 -9.88 -25.44
CA ARG A 86 -16.54 -8.82 -25.57
C ARG A 86 -17.38 -9.01 -26.82
N GLY A 87 -16.75 -9.33 -27.95
CA GLY A 87 -17.44 -9.65 -29.21
C GLY A 87 -18.34 -10.88 -29.10
N GLU A 88 -17.83 -11.96 -28.51
CA GLU A 88 -18.59 -13.20 -28.26
C GLU A 88 -19.82 -12.95 -27.37
N VAL A 89 -19.66 -12.23 -26.26
CA VAL A 89 -20.74 -11.90 -25.34
C VAL A 89 -21.76 -10.97 -25.99
N ALA A 90 -21.31 -9.98 -26.77
CA ALA A 90 -22.20 -9.06 -27.49
C ALA A 90 -23.06 -9.79 -28.52
N ALA A 91 -22.49 -10.73 -29.28
CA ALA A 91 -23.23 -11.53 -30.25
C ALA A 91 -24.33 -12.39 -29.61
N GLN A 92 -24.12 -12.85 -28.37
CA GLN A 92 -25.06 -13.69 -27.62
C GLN A 92 -26.08 -12.90 -26.77
N ALA A 93 -25.86 -11.59 -26.58
CA ALA A 93 -26.61 -10.77 -25.62
C ALA A 93 -27.31 -9.60 -26.32
N LEU A 94 -28.30 -9.90 -27.17
CA LEU A 94 -29.08 -8.87 -27.87
C LEU A 94 -29.89 -7.95 -26.92
N HIS A 95 -30.24 -8.40 -25.70
CA HIS A 95 -31.14 -7.65 -24.78
C HIS A 95 -30.84 -7.78 -23.27
N GLY A 96 -29.57 -7.95 -22.86
CA GLY A 96 -29.20 -8.04 -21.43
C GLY A 96 -28.96 -6.68 -20.77
N ASN A 97 -29.30 -6.53 -19.48
CA ASN A 97 -28.82 -5.41 -18.67
C ASN A 97 -27.29 -5.50 -18.43
N ASP A 98 -26.65 -4.38 -18.08
CA ASP A 98 -25.19 -4.31 -17.95
C ASP A 98 -24.62 -5.30 -16.92
N SER A 99 -25.36 -5.56 -15.83
CA SER A 99 -24.98 -6.54 -14.82
C SER A 99 -24.92 -7.96 -15.39
N ALA A 100 -25.92 -8.37 -16.18
CA ALA A 100 -25.93 -9.66 -16.83
C ALA A 100 -24.81 -9.79 -17.88
N ARG A 101 -24.50 -8.72 -18.61
CA ARG A 101 -23.36 -8.68 -19.54
C ARG A 101 -22.03 -8.86 -18.81
N GLN A 102 -21.84 -8.15 -17.69
CA GLN A 102 -20.62 -8.28 -16.87
C GLN A 102 -20.46 -9.70 -16.32
N ALA A 103 -21.53 -10.30 -15.78
CA ALA A 103 -21.49 -11.67 -15.29
C ALA A 103 -21.09 -12.67 -16.39
N ARG A 104 -21.62 -12.51 -17.61
CA ARG A 104 -21.23 -13.33 -18.77
C ARG A 104 -19.78 -13.14 -19.16
N MET A 105 -19.28 -11.90 -19.15
CA MET A 105 -17.87 -11.62 -19.41
C MET A 105 -16.97 -12.32 -18.39
N CYS A 106 -17.31 -12.28 -17.10
CA CYS A 106 -16.56 -12.98 -16.05
C CYS A 106 -16.53 -14.49 -16.28
N THR A 107 -17.67 -15.11 -16.63
CA THR A 107 -17.75 -16.54 -16.94
C THR A 107 -16.92 -16.89 -18.18
N ALA A 108 -17.01 -16.10 -19.25
CA ALA A 108 -16.24 -16.32 -20.47
C ALA A 108 -14.73 -16.22 -20.23
N TRP A 109 -14.30 -15.25 -19.42
CA TRP A 109 -12.90 -15.12 -18.99
C TRP A 109 -12.41 -16.32 -18.19
N LEU A 110 -13.21 -16.83 -17.26
CA LEU A 110 -12.87 -18.03 -16.50
C LEU A 110 -12.65 -19.23 -17.42
N GLU A 111 -13.58 -19.50 -18.35
CA GLU A 111 -13.43 -20.61 -19.29
C GLU A 111 -12.21 -20.42 -20.21
N ARG A 112 -11.95 -19.19 -20.65
CA ARG A 112 -10.78 -18.88 -21.48
C ARG A 112 -9.48 -19.15 -20.72
N LEU A 113 -9.38 -18.74 -19.46
CA LEU A 113 -8.20 -18.99 -18.63
C LEU A 113 -7.99 -20.49 -18.36
N ARG A 114 -9.07 -21.26 -18.11
CA ARG A 114 -8.99 -22.72 -18.00
C ARG A 114 -8.44 -23.37 -19.26
N LYS A 115 -8.95 -22.96 -20.43
CA LYS A 115 -8.50 -23.48 -21.73
C LYS A 115 -7.04 -23.12 -21.99
N LEU A 116 -6.63 -21.87 -21.77
CA LEU A 116 -5.24 -21.45 -21.95
C LEU A 116 -4.30 -22.25 -21.05
N ARG A 117 -4.68 -22.48 -19.79
CA ARG A 117 -3.86 -23.27 -18.87
C ARG A 117 -3.52 -24.66 -19.40
N THR A 118 -4.45 -25.33 -20.09
CA THR A 118 -4.26 -26.70 -20.58
C THR A 118 -3.71 -26.76 -22.00
N SER A 119 -4.06 -25.81 -22.85
CA SER A 119 -3.75 -25.85 -24.29
C SER A 119 -2.66 -24.88 -24.76
N ASP A 120 -2.40 -23.81 -24.01
CA ASP A 120 -1.39 -22.79 -24.31
C ASP A 120 -0.81 -22.19 -23.02
N ALA A 121 0.08 -22.96 -22.41
CA ALA A 121 0.74 -22.56 -21.16
C ALA A 121 1.56 -21.27 -21.30
N LYS A 122 2.06 -20.95 -22.50
CA LYS A 122 2.84 -19.72 -22.73
C LYS A 122 1.94 -18.49 -22.58
N SER A 123 0.81 -18.46 -23.29
CA SER A 123 -0.15 -17.36 -23.20
C SER A 123 -0.75 -17.25 -21.79
N TYR A 124 -1.06 -18.40 -21.17
CA TYR A 124 -1.51 -18.42 -19.78
C TYR A 124 -0.50 -17.78 -18.81
N ASN A 125 0.77 -18.21 -18.87
CA ASN A 125 1.82 -17.66 -18.00
C ASN A 125 2.06 -16.17 -18.25
N THR A 126 1.94 -15.74 -19.51
CA THR A 126 2.05 -14.33 -19.91
C THR A 126 0.95 -13.50 -19.25
N LEU A 127 -0.31 -13.95 -19.26
CA LEU A 127 -1.40 -13.28 -18.54
C LEU A 127 -1.20 -13.27 -17.02
N MET A 128 -0.68 -14.35 -16.44
CA MET A 128 -0.42 -14.41 -14.98
C MET A 128 0.62 -13.39 -14.51
N ARG A 129 1.44 -12.81 -15.41
CA ARG A 129 2.33 -11.70 -15.07
C ARG A 129 1.56 -10.48 -14.54
N LEU A 130 0.35 -10.23 -15.04
CA LEU A 130 -0.50 -9.15 -14.53
C LEU A 130 -0.90 -9.40 -13.07
N CYS A 131 -1.33 -10.63 -12.74
CA CYS A 131 -1.66 -11.00 -11.37
C CYS A 131 -0.44 -10.89 -10.44
N ASN A 132 0.72 -11.41 -10.86
CA ASN A 132 1.97 -11.31 -10.11
C ASN A 132 2.39 -9.86 -9.85
N PHE A 133 2.22 -9.00 -10.86
CA PHE A 133 2.53 -7.59 -10.75
C PHE A 133 1.63 -6.93 -9.68
N PHE A 134 0.31 -7.04 -9.80
CA PHE A 134 -0.61 -6.42 -8.84
C PHE A 134 -0.56 -7.06 -7.45
N GLU A 135 -0.12 -8.30 -7.33
CA GLU A 135 0.16 -8.92 -6.03
C GLU A 135 1.30 -8.21 -5.32
N THR A 136 2.40 -7.98 -6.04
CA THR A 136 3.55 -7.24 -5.52
C THR A 136 3.14 -5.82 -5.12
N VAL A 137 2.37 -5.13 -5.98
CA VAL A 137 1.85 -3.79 -5.67
C VAL A 137 0.95 -3.81 -4.44
N GLY A 138 0.04 -4.79 -4.35
CA GLY A 138 -0.88 -4.93 -3.23
C GLY A 138 -0.15 -5.15 -1.90
N VAL A 139 0.97 -5.87 -1.89
CA VAL A 139 1.83 -6.01 -0.70
C VAL A 139 2.40 -4.65 -0.28
N MET A 140 2.86 -3.84 -1.23
CA MET A 140 3.46 -2.54 -0.93
C MET A 140 2.44 -1.55 -0.36
N VAL A 141 1.20 -1.59 -0.86
CA VAL A 141 0.07 -0.84 -0.30
C VAL A 141 -0.29 -1.33 1.09
N ALA A 142 -0.40 -2.65 1.26
CA ALA A 142 -0.76 -3.25 2.55
C ALA A 142 0.25 -2.89 3.66
N ARG A 143 1.52 -2.71 3.29
CA ARG A 143 2.59 -2.27 4.20
C ARG A 143 2.71 -0.75 4.36
N GLY A 144 1.89 0.03 3.66
CA GLY A 144 1.87 1.50 3.75
C GLY A 144 3.06 2.18 3.08
N TYR A 145 3.79 1.47 2.21
CA TYR A 145 4.86 2.09 1.44
C TYR A 145 4.30 3.06 0.42
N VAL A 146 3.21 2.70 -0.26
CA VAL A 146 2.51 3.53 -1.25
C VAL A 146 1.05 3.69 -0.85
N SER A 147 0.49 4.88 -1.11
CA SER A 147 -0.93 5.13 -0.87
C SER A 147 -1.79 4.57 -2.01
N GLU A 148 -3.01 4.16 -1.67
CA GLU A 148 -3.99 3.69 -2.66
C GLU A 148 -4.35 4.79 -3.68
N ARG A 149 -4.28 6.07 -3.27
CA ARG A 149 -4.57 7.22 -4.14
C ARG A 149 -3.52 7.41 -5.23
N ASP A 150 -2.24 7.28 -4.89
CA ASP A 150 -1.16 7.43 -5.87
C ASP A 150 -1.23 6.31 -6.93
N LEU A 151 -1.61 5.10 -6.50
CA LEU A 151 -1.81 3.98 -7.41
C LEU A 151 -3.08 4.07 -8.25
N ASP A 152 -4.18 4.61 -7.70
CA ASP A 152 -5.38 4.91 -8.49
C ASP A 152 -5.01 5.87 -9.62
N ALA A 153 -4.29 6.95 -9.31
CA ALA A 153 -3.87 7.93 -10.31
C ALA A 153 -3.01 7.31 -11.44
N LEU A 154 -2.15 6.34 -11.10
CA LEU A 154 -1.22 5.72 -12.05
C LEU A 154 -1.84 4.53 -12.83
N LEU A 155 -2.62 3.66 -12.15
CA LEU A 155 -2.96 2.32 -12.64
C LEU A 155 -4.44 1.92 -12.47
N ARG A 156 -5.36 2.86 -12.20
CA ARG A 156 -6.77 2.56 -11.89
C ARG A 156 -7.42 1.54 -12.80
N GLY A 157 -7.51 1.84 -14.10
CA GLY A 157 -8.21 0.98 -15.07
C GLY A 157 -7.68 -0.45 -15.05
N PRO A 158 -6.36 -0.66 -15.22
CA PRO A 158 -5.73 -1.96 -15.10
C PRO A 158 -6.02 -2.72 -13.79
N ILE A 159 -5.93 -2.07 -12.63
CA ILE A 159 -6.14 -2.73 -11.33
C ILE A 159 -7.56 -3.31 -11.24
N LEU A 160 -8.56 -2.50 -11.61
CA LEU A 160 -9.97 -2.90 -11.55
C LEU A 160 -10.29 -4.04 -12.52
N HIS A 161 -9.72 -3.99 -13.73
CA HIS A 161 -9.91 -5.06 -14.71
C HIS A 161 -9.33 -6.40 -14.22
N VAL A 162 -8.15 -6.40 -13.59
CA VAL A 162 -7.58 -7.65 -13.08
C VAL A 162 -8.44 -8.26 -11.99
N GLY A 163 -8.92 -7.46 -11.04
CA GLY A 163 -9.78 -7.96 -9.97
C GLY A 163 -11.15 -8.46 -10.45
N ALA A 164 -11.70 -7.89 -11.53
CA ALA A 164 -12.94 -8.37 -12.13
C ALA A 164 -12.73 -9.66 -12.95
N THR A 165 -11.69 -9.69 -13.78
CA THR A 165 -11.43 -10.77 -14.74
C THR A 165 -10.85 -12.03 -14.08
N PHE A 166 -9.86 -11.89 -13.20
CA PHE A 166 -9.11 -13.04 -12.69
C PHE A 166 -9.68 -13.63 -11.41
N ARG A 167 -10.57 -12.94 -10.69
CA ARG A 167 -11.07 -13.39 -9.38
C ARG A 167 -11.67 -14.79 -9.40
N GLY A 168 -12.54 -15.09 -10.37
CA GLY A 168 -13.15 -16.41 -10.48
C GLY A 168 -12.10 -17.52 -10.68
N HIS A 169 -11.09 -17.25 -11.51
CA HIS A 169 -9.99 -18.18 -11.78
C HIS A 169 -9.09 -18.38 -10.56
N ILE A 170 -8.77 -17.31 -9.85
CA ILE A 170 -7.98 -17.35 -8.62
C ILE A 170 -8.69 -18.19 -7.57
N GLN A 171 -9.98 -17.94 -7.34
CA GLN A 171 -10.80 -18.70 -6.38
C GLN A 171 -10.96 -20.18 -6.74
N GLU A 172 -10.94 -20.51 -8.03
CA GLU A 172 -10.92 -21.92 -8.46
C GLU A 172 -9.56 -22.56 -8.19
N ARG A 173 -8.47 -21.87 -8.52
CA ARG A 173 -7.09 -22.33 -8.28
C ARG A 173 -6.82 -22.61 -6.81
N GLU A 174 -7.32 -21.78 -5.90
CA GLU A 174 -7.16 -21.97 -4.45
C GLU A 174 -7.82 -23.26 -3.92
N LYS A 175 -8.77 -23.84 -4.67
CA LYS A 175 -9.40 -25.12 -4.30
C LYS A 175 -8.60 -26.34 -4.77
N GLU A 176 -7.58 -26.14 -5.61
CA GLU A 176 -6.77 -27.23 -6.16
C GLU A 176 -5.74 -27.74 -5.13
N THR A 177 -5.53 -29.06 -5.10
CA THR A 177 -4.56 -29.68 -4.19
C THR A 177 -3.14 -29.18 -4.47
N GLY A 178 -2.45 -28.70 -3.44
CA GLY A 178 -1.07 -28.21 -3.55
C GLY A 178 -0.94 -26.71 -3.89
N VAL A 179 -2.05 -25.99 -4.03
CA VAL A 179 -2.04 -24.52 -4.15
C VAL A 179 -2.12 -23.89 -2.76
N VAL A 180 -1.26 -22.88 -2.52
CA VAL A 180 -1.22 -22.15 -1.24
C VAL A 180 -2.47 -21.28 -1.11
N ALA A 181 -3.08 -21.28 0.08
CA ALA A 181 -4.20 -20.41 0.40
C ALA A 181 -3.77 -18.92 0.35
N GLY A 182 -4.63 -18.05 -0.17
CA GLY A 182 -4.31 -16.64 -0.37
C GLY A 182 -3.53 -16.41 -1.66
N LEU A 183 -3.77 -17.22 -2.70
CA LEU A 183 -3.15 -17.02 -4.00
C LEU A 183 -3.61 -15.67 -4.56
N TYR A 184 -2.67 -14.75 -4.78
CA TYR A 184 -2.95 -13.39 -5.23
C TYR A 184 -3.90 -12.60 -4.30
N GLU A 185 -3.85 -12.87 -3.00
CA GLU A 185 -4.71 -12.23 -2.00
C GLU A 185 -4.53 -10.69 -2.02
N HIS A 186 -3.29 -10.22 -2.13
CA HIS A 186 -3.01 -8.79 -2.10
C HIS A 186 -3.48 -8.07 -3.36
N ALA A 187 -3.42 -8.71 -4.53
CA ALA A 187 -3.98 -8.18 -5.77
C ALA A 187 -5.51 -8.01 -5.66
N LEU A 188 -6.22 -9.01 -5.13
CA LEU A 188 -7.68 -8.93 -4.95
C LEU A 188 -8.07 -7.86 -3.94
N LYS A 189 -7.37 -7.81 -2.78
CA LYS A 189 -7.58 -6.76 -1.77
C LYS A 189 -7.30 -5.37 -2.33
N LEU A 190 -6.27 -5.22 -3.17
CA LEU A 190 -5.95 -3.95 -3.83
C LEU A 190 -7.11 -3.52 -4.74
N SER A 191 -7.62 -4.42 -5.59
CA SER A 191 -8.79 -4.11 -6.43
C SER A 191 -10.00 -3.70 -5.61
N ASP A 192 -10.29 -4.38 -4.48
CA ASP A 192 -11.42 -4.07 -3.61
C ASP A 192 -11.26 -2.72 -2.88
N ARG A 193 -10.03 -2.32 -2.56
CA ARG A 193 -9.70 -1.01 -1.99
C ARG A 193 -9.92 0.11 -3.02
N ILE A 194 -9.35 -0.04 -4.22
CA ILE A 194 -9.48 0.93 -5.31
C ILE A 194 -10.94 1.09 -5.76
N SER A 195 -11.72 0.01 -5.78
CA SER A 195 -13.15 0.08 -6.09
C SER A 195 -13.94 0.88 -5.05
N ARG A 196 -13.59 0.78 -3.76
CA ARG A 196 -14.25 1.50 -2.66
C ARG A 196 -13.90 2.98 -2.59
N LEU A 197 -12.71 3.38 -3.04
CA LEU A 197 -12.34 4.80 -3.11
C LEU A 197 -13.24 5.61 -4.08
N ASN A 198 -13.94 4.92 -4.98
CA ASN A 198 -14.69 5.51 -6.08
C ASN A 198 -16.21 5.28 -6.00
N ALA A 199 -16.69 4.62 -4.95
CA ALA A 199 -18.11 4.35 -4.69
C ALA A 199 -18.70 5.41 -3.77
#